data_AF-A0A812RD06-F1
#
_entry.id   AF-A0A812RD06-F1
#
_cell.length_a   1.000
_cell.length_b   1.000
_cell.length_c   1.000
_cell.angle_alpha   90.00
_cell.angle_beta   90.00
_cell.angle_gamma   90.00
#
_symmetry.space_group_name_H-M   'P 1'
#
loop_
_entity.id
_entity.type
_entity.pdbx_description
1 polymer ?
#
loop_
_entity_poly.entity_id
_entity_poly.type
_entity_poly.pdbx_seq_one_letter_code
_entity_poly.pdbx_strand_id
1 'polypeptide(L)'
;VHSYDGGAFKSKGQYDIKNSLVPLLEPFHCSSSGTKFNLILKCSDDFTLTHFYVSGPGPRCTEPVKSGLVWVLEQAPDVERLKKYDSMCAEELLEIVKGAHFGVVKFLDTHKDQGNIDVGIVGMIGYFGRHAKKQIPLGPWMKRSVRQVWVHPNELKSMFSSSGWVCDGRDFTGGCRSGQTDFHQTNVYTVTFRCATSGFDLCEKCAHADVLDPSSHLHAQGT
;
A
#
# COMPACT_ATOMS: atom_id res chain seq x y z
N VAL A 1 -1.12 -16.87 0.87
CA VAL A 1 0.04 -17.22 0.01
C VAL A 1 -0.29 -18.52 -0.70
N HIS A 2 -0.23 -18.53 -2.04
CA HIS A 2 -0.40 -19.77 -2.82
C HIS A 2 0.91 -20.56 -2.84
N SER A 3 2.01 -19.89 -3.17
CA SER A 3 3.36 -20.47 -3.11
C SER A 3 4.41 -19.37 -2.95
N TYR A 4 5.57 -19.78 -2.44
CA TYR A 4 6.76 -18.97 -2.29
C TYR A 4 8.00 -19.85 -2.39
N ASP A 5 8.99 -19.46 -3.18
CA ASP A 5 10.20 -20.26 -3.46
C ASP A 5 11.46 -19.77 -2.71
N GLY A 6 11.37 -18.68 -1.96
CA GLY A 6 12.51 -18.12 -1.22
C GLY A 6 12.75 -18.71 0.16
N GLY A 7 11.96 -19.69 0.59
CA GLY A 7 12.11 -20.34 1.90
C GLY A 7 11.89 -19.38 3.08
N ALA A 8 12.55 -19.62 4.21
CA ALA A 8 12.56 -18.70 5.34
C ALA A 8 13.92 -18.73 6.03
N PHE A 9 14.36 -17.59 6.57
CA PHE A 9 15.65 -17.50 7.24
C PHE A 9 15.73 -18.47 8.42
N LYS A 10 16.76 -19.34 8.39
CA LYS A 10 16.99 -20.40 9.38
C LYS A 10 15.77 -21.32 9.61
N SER A 11 14.84 -21.40 8.66
CA SER A 11 13.59 -22.16 8.81
C SER A 11 12.80 -21.83 10.07
N LYS A 12 12.89 -20.58 10.58
CA LYS A 12 12.17 -20.15 11.78
C LYS A 12 10.80 -19.59 11.41
N GLY A 13 9.76 -20.02 12.11
CA GLY A 13 8.39 -19.52 11.91
C GLY A 13 8.22 -18.00 12.10
N GLN A 14 9.10 -17.35 12.87
CA GLN A 14 9.10 -15.89 13.02
C GLN A 14 9.41 -15.11 11.73
N TYR A 15 9.89 -15.80 10.68
CA TYR A 15 10.19 -15.26 9.37
C TYR A 15 9.35 -15.91 8.27
N ASP A 16 8.25 -16.57 8.61
CA ASP A 16 7.36 -17.20 7.64
C ASP A 16 6.83 -16.17 6.63
N ILE A 17 6.69 -16.56 5.36
CA ILE A 17 6.18 -15.69 4.31
C ILE A 17 4.77 -15.15 4.61
N LYS A 18 3.97 -15.87 5.41
CA LYS A 18 2.64 -15.41 5.85
C LYS A 18 2.71 -14.16 6.71
N ASN A 19 3.85 -13.87 7.35
CA ASN A 19 4.05 -12.62 8.08
C ASN A 19 3.92 -11.40 7.16
N SER A 20 4.28 -11.55 5.87
CA SER A 20 4.07 -10.47 4.89
C SER A 20 2.60 -10.14 4.62
N LEU A 21 1.66 -10.98 5.02
CA LEU A 21 0.22 -10.71 4.89
C LEU A 21 -0.38 -10.09 6.17
N VAL A 22 0.40 -9.99 7.24
CA VAL A 22 -0.03 -9.33 8.46
C VAL A 22 0.00 -7.83 8.20
N PRO A 23 -1.07 -7.09 8.54
CA PRO A 23 -1.13 -5.67 8.28
C PRO A 23 -0.32 -4.84 9.30
N LEU A 24 0.90 -5.26 9.60
CA LEU A 24 1.81 -4.67 10.57
C LEU A 24 3.24 -4.82 10.03
N LEU A 25 4.13 -3.88 10.35
CA LEU A 25 5.55 -4.00 9.98
C LEU A 25 6.27 -5.12 10.73
N GLU A 26 5.64 -5.65 11.78
CA GLU A 26 6.08 -6.82 12.52
C GLU A 26 4.87 -7.70 12.90
N PRO A 27 4.99 -9.04 12.78
CA PRO A 27 6.15 -9.77 12.28
C PRO A 27 6.38 -9.55 10.78
N PHE A 28 7.61 -9.71 10.31
CA PHE A 28 7.97 -9.59 8.89
C PHE A 28 8.49 -10.93 8.34
N HIS A 29 8.59 -11.01 7.01
CA HIS A 29 9.21 -12.14 6.34
C HIS A 29 10.70 -11.85 6.09
N CYS A 30 11.56 -12.85 6.30
CA CYS A 30 12.97 -12.86 5.93
C CYS A 30 13.24 -14.15 5.17
N SER A 31 13.68 -14.07 3.92
CA SER A 31 13.89 -15.23 3.06
C SER A 31 15.11 -16.05 3.49
N SER A 32 15.26 -17.25 2.93
CA SER A 32 16.54 -17.95 2.89
C SER A 32 17.54 -17.21 2.00
N SER A 33 18.75 -17.76 1.86
CA SER A 33 19.78 -17.08 1.09
C SER A 33 19.50 -17.04 -0.41
N GLY A 34 19.63 -15.86 -1.04
CA GLY A 34 19.44 -15.61 -2.47
C GLY A 34 18.58 -14.38 -2.74
N THR A 35 18.27 -14.17 -4.02
CA THR A 35 17.31 -13.17 -4.51
C THR A 35 16.48 -13.78 -5.66
N LYS A 36 15.67 -12.98 -6.35
CA LYS A 36 14.81 -13.41 -7.47
C LYS A 36 13.70 -14.38 -7.08
N PHE A 37 13.27 -14.32 -5.83
CA PHE A 37 12.19 -15.14 -5.30
C PHE A 37 10.83 -14.71 -5.84
N ASN A 38 9.95 -15.67 -6.07
CA ASN A 38 8.59 -15.52 -6.55
C ASN A 38 7.61 -15.78 -5.40
N LEU A 39 6.82 -14.78 -5.06
CA LEU A 39 5.64 -14.89 -4.19
C LEU A 39 4.40 -14.91 -5.07
N ILE A 40 3.63 -15.99 -4.98
CA ILE A 40 2.36 -16.14 -5.69
C ILE A 40 1.23 -15.99 -4.68
N LEU A 41 0.36 -15.02 -4.94
CA LEU A 41 -0.85 -14.75 -4.19
C LEU A 41 -2.05 -15.20 -5.02
N LYS A 42 -2.91 -16.01 -4.41
CA LYS A 42 -4.18 -16.43 -4.98
C LYS A 42 -5.30 -15.82 -4.15
N CYS A 43 -6.23 -15.15 -4.81
CA CYS A 43 -7.49 -14.76 -4.20
C CYS A 43 -8.46 -15.96 -4.23
N SER A 44 -9.23 -16.17 -3.16
CA SER A 44 -10.24 -17.23 -3.10
C SER A 44 -11.39 -17.00 -4.08
N ASP A 45 -11.66 -15.74 -4.40
CA ASP A 45 -12.83 -15.29 -5.12
C ASP A 45 -12.47 -14.48 -6.37
N ASP A 46 -13.43 -14.30 -7.27
CA ASP A 46 -13.32 -13.37 -8.41
C ASP A 46 -13.08 -11.95 -7.85
N PHE A 47 -11.88 -11.42 -8.12
CA PHE A 47 -11.39 -10.17 -7.54
C PHE A 47 -10.79 -9.29 -8.63
N THR A 48 -11.19 -8.01 -8.65
CA THR A 48 -10.54 -7.01 -9.50
C THR A 48 -9.47 -6.27 -8.71
N LEU A 49 -8.21 -6.53 -9.04
CA LEU A 49 -7.07 -5.81 -8.45
C LEU A 49 -7.04 -4.36 -8.95
N THR A 50 -7.04 -3.42 -8.02
CA THR A 50 -6.92 -1.98 -8.32
C THR A 50 -5.58 -1.41 -7.89
N HIS A 51 -5.06 -1.88 -6.76
CA HIS A 51 -3.77 -1.46 -6.24
C HIS A 51 -3.04 -2.65 -5.68
N PHE A 52 -1.73 -2.57 -5.79
CA PHE A 52 -0.81 -3.51 -5.19
C PHE A 52 0.22 -2.70 -4.42
N TYR A 53 0.53 -3.10 -3.20
CA TYR A 53 1.56 -2.45 -2.41
C TYR A 53 2.50 -3.48 -1.79
N VAL A 54 3.77 -3.11 -1.76
CA VAL A 54 4.83 -3.80 -1.01
C VAL A 54 5.44 -2.77 -0.08
N SER A 55 5.53 -3.13 1.19
CA SER A 55 6.20 -2.34 2.20
C SER A 55 7.45 -3.08 2.65
N GLY A 56 8.55 -2.34 2.75
CA GLY A 56 9.72 -2.81 3.47
C GLY A 56 9.36 -3.13 4.92
N PRO A 57 10.08 -4.06 5.55
CA PRO A 57 9.94 -4.37 6.97
C PRO A 57 10.33 -3.19 7.87
N GLY A 58 9.99 -3.30 9.16
CA GLY A 58 10.35 -2.31 10.18
C GLY A 58 11.87 -2.14 10.40
N PRO A 59 12.26 -1.26 11.34
CA PRO A 59 13.66 -0.83 11.53
C PRO A 59 14.64 -1.94 11.93
N ARG A 60 14.15 -3.13 12.30
CA ARG A 60 14.96 -4.29 12.70
C ARG A 60 15.43 -5.17 11.54
N CYS A 61 15.09 -4.79 10.31
CA CYS A 61 15.44 -5.50 9.11
C CYS A 61 16.87 -5.24 8.65
N THR A 62 17.51 -6.26 8.10
CA THR A 62 18.82 -6.11 7.47
C THR A 62 18.69 -5.83 5.97
N GLU A 63 17.75 -6.45 5.26
CA GLU A 63 17.73 -6.49 3.79
C GLU A 63 16.39 -6.11 3.16
N PRO A 64 15.97 -4.84 3.22
CA PRO A 64 14.71 -4.44 2.61
C PRO A 64 14.77 -4.59 1.08
N VAL A 65 13.65 -5.03 0.50
CA VAL A 65 13.49 -5.11 -0.96
C VAL A 65 13.77 -3.76 -1.61
N LYS A 66 14.58 -3.77 -2.66
CA LYS A 66 14.94 -2.58 -3.45
C LYS A 66 14.15 -2.51 -4.74
N SER A 67 13.98 -3.64 -5.40
CA SER A 67 13.22 -3.73 -6.64
C SER A 67 12.46 -5.03 -6.73
N GLY A 68 11.32 -4.97 -7.41
CA GLY A 68 10.52 -6.12 -7.69
C GLY A 68 9.55 -5.87 -8.83
N LEU A 69 9.00 -6.95 -9.34
CA LEU A 69 8.05 -6.95 -10.42
C LEU A 69 6.73 -7.48 -9.91
N VAL A 70 5.65 -6.89 -10.41
CA VAL A 70 4.29 -7.28 -10.05
C VAL A 70 3.50 -7.47 -11.33
N TRP A 71 2.87 -8.63 -11.48
CA TRP A 71 1.95 -8.88 -12.58
C TRP A 71 0.80 -9.77 -12.13
N VAL A 72 -0.24 -9.83 -12.96
CA VAL A 72 -1.47 -10.55 -12.64
C VAL A 72 -1.79 -11.55 -13.74
N LEU A 73 -2.18 -12.77 -13.38
CA LEU A 73 -2.41 -13.87 -14.33
C LEU A 73 -3.76 -14.52 -14.10
N GLU A 74 -4.43 -14.99 -15.15
CA GLU A 74 -5.69 -15.74 -15.01
C GLU A 74 -5.50 -17.15 -14.43
N GLN A 75 -4.34 -17.75 -14.65
CA GLN A 75 -4.04 -19.12 -14.25
C GLN A 75 -2.82 -19.16 -13.34
N ALA A 76 -2.74 -20.18 -12.49
CA ALA A 76 -1.59 -20.39 -11.62
C ALA A 76 -0.33 -20.52 -12.49
N PRO A 77 0.68 -19.66 -12.31
CA PRO A 77 1.90 -19.81 -13.08
C PRO A 77 2.68 -21.03 -12.62
N ASP A 78 3.32 -21.68 -13.58
CA ASP A 78 4.40 -22.62 -13.28
C ASP A 78 5.64 -21.82 -12.86
N VAL A 79 6.11 -22.03 -11.62
CA VAL A 79 7.27 -21.32 -11.03
C VAL A 79 8.52 -21.52 -11.88
N GLU A 80 8.73 -22.69 -12.49
CA GLU A 80 9.88 -22.92 -13.38
C GLU A 80 9.79 -22.05 -14.63
N ARG A 81 8.58 -21.84 -15.17
CA ARG A 81 8.37 -20.91 -16.29
C ARG A 81 8.56 -19.46 -15.88
N LEU A 82 8.50 -19.12 -14.59
CA LEU A 82 8.79 -17.77 -14.10
C LEU A 82 10.28 -17.45 -14.11
N LYS A 83 11.17 -18.46 -14.13
CA LYS A 83 12.62 -18.26 -14.23
C LYS A 83 13.03 -17.62 -15.56
N LYS A 84 12.25 -17.80 -16.63
CA LYS A 84 12.52 -17.12 -17.91
C LYS A 84 12.53 -15.59 -17.78
N TYR A 85 11.85 -15.05 -16.76
CA TYR A 85 11.80 -13.63 -16.47
C TYR A 85 13.03 -13.12 -15.67
N ASP A 86 13.93 -14.01 -15.21
CA ASP A 86 15.12 -13.62 -14.40
C ASP A 86 16.13 -12.76 -15.15
N SER A 87 16.06 -12.78 -16.48
CA SER A 87 16.96 -12.10 -17.39
C SER A 87 16.27 -11.00 -18.22
N MET A 88 14.98 -10.77 -18.00
CA MET A 88 14.20 -9.80 -18.77
C MET A 88 14.24 -8.41 -18.11
N CYS A 89 14.26 -7.36 -18.92
CA CYS A 89 14.13 -5.99 -18.42
C CYS A 89 12.66 -5.63 -18.17
N ALA A 90 12.42 -4.49 -17.52
CA ALA A 90 11.08 -4.05 -17.17
C ALA A 90 10.18 -3.85 -18.41
N GLU A 91 10.77 -3.37 -19.51
CA GLU A 91 10.08 -3.09 -20.77
C GLU A 91 9.57 -4.36 -21.43
N GLU A 92 10.36 -5.44 -21.44
CA GLU A 92 9.99 -6.71 -22.07
C GLU A 92 8.84 -7.43 -21.36
N LEU A 93 8.62 -7.11 -20.07
CA LEU A 93 7.59 -7.75 -19.25
C LEU A 93 6.19 -7.17 -19.46
N LEU A 94 6.08 -5.93 -19.94
CA LEU A 94 4.79 -5.25 -20.13
C LEU A 94 3.92 -5.90 -21.22
N GLU A 95 4.52 -6.55 -22.21
CA GLU A 95 3.82 -7.15 -23.34
C GLU A 95 3.13 -8.49 -23.01
N ILE A 96 3.36 -9.06 -21.83
CA ILE A 96 3.06 -10.47 -21.53
C ILE A 96 1.76 -10.65 -20.73
N VAL A 97 1.11 -9.58 -20.25
CA VAL A 97 0.12 -9.67 -19.17
C VAL A 97 -1.28 -9.22 -19.60
N LYS A 98 -2.23 -10.17 -19.71
CA LYS A 98 -3.68 -9.87 -19.83
C LYS A 98 -4.49 -10.88 -18.99
N GLY A 99 -5.42 -10.35 -18.18
CA GLY A 99 -6.37 -11.12 -17.36
C GLY A 99 -5.86 -11.49 -15.95
N ALA A 100 -6.75 -11.63 -14.96
CA ALA A 100 -6.36 -11.62 -13.54
C ALA A 100 -7.15 -12.53 -12.58
N HIS A 101 -6.46 -13.50 -11.98
CA HIS A 101 -6.87 -14.30 -10.80
C HIS A 101 -5.72 -14.51 -9.79
N PHE A 102 -4.46 -14.41 -10.22
CA PHE A 102 -3.25 -14.59 -9.42
C PHE A 102 -2.40 -13.33 -9.45
N GLY A 103 -1.98 -12.81 -8.30
CA GLY A 103 -0.96 -11.77 -8.20
C GLY A 103 0.41 -12.42 -8.02
N VAL A 104 1.36 -12.12 -8.89
CA VAL A 104 2.73 -12.61 -8.80
C VAL A 104 3.65 -11.45 -8.47
N VAL A 105 4.49 -11.66 -7.47
CA VAL A 105 5.47 -10.69 -6.99
C VAL A 105 6.84 -11.35 -7.10
N LYS A 106 7.74 -10.74 -7.86
CA LYS A 106 9.12 -11.21 -7.97
C LYS A 106 10.05 -10.21 -7.34
N PHE A 107 10.75 -10.62 -6.30
CA PHE A 107 11.68 -9.75 -5.58
C PHE A 107 13.07 -9.89 -6.21
N LEU A 108 13.54 -8.86 -6.91
CA LEU A 108 14.72 -8.95 -7.76
C LEU A 108 16.03 -8.65 -7.01
N ASP A 109 16.00 -7.62 -6.16
CA ASP A 109 17.20 -7.04 -5.55
C ASP A 109 16.91 -6.44 -4.17
N THR A 110 17.96 -6.25 -3.39
CA THR A 110 17.94 -5.71 -2.01
C THR A 110 18.78 -4.45 -1.91
N HIS A 111 18.51 -3.64 -0.89
CA HIS A 111 19.26 -2.38 -0.71
C HIS A 111 20.69 -2.59 -0.22
N LYS A 112 21.02 -3.75 0.34
CA LYS A 112 22.40 -4.11 0.68
C LYS A 112 22.79 -5.36 -0.11
N ASP A 113 24.09 -5.51 -0.36
CA ASP A 113 24.67 -6.62 -1.13
C ASP A 113 24.62 -7.97 -0.37
N GLN A 114 23.74 -8.12 0.63
CA GLN A 114 23.57 -9.38 1.33
C GLN A 114 22.66 -10.32 0.54
N GLY A 115 22.77 -11.60 0.87
CA GLY A 115 22.07 -12.64 0.15
C GLY A 115 20.74 -13.03 0.78
N ASN A 116 19.86 -12.14 1.24
CA ASN A 116 18.46 -12.50 1.61
C ASN A 116 17.53 -11.32 1.40
N ILE A 117 16.22 -11.56 1.41
CA ILE A 117 15.18 -10.55 1.16
C ILE A 117 14.25 -10.47 2.37
N ASP A 118 14.08 -9.25 2.89
CA ASP A 118 13.14 -8.95 3.95
C ASP A 118 11.94 -8.17 3.41
N VAL A 119 10.73 -8.64 3.72
CA VAL A 119 9.46 -8.08 3.27
C VAL A 119 8.56 -7.85 4.47
N GLY A 120 8.14 -6.60 4.67
CA GLY A 120 7.25 -6.21 5.75
C GLY A 120 5.83 -6.62 5.43
N ILE A 121 5.25 -5.96 4.42
CA ILE A 121 3.84 -6.13 4.08
C ILE A 121 3.69 -6.28 2.57
N VAL A 122 2.86 -7.21 2.14
CA VAL A 122 2.36 -7.34 0.77
C VAL A 122 0.85 -7.32 0.83
N GLY A 123 0.24 -6.42 0.08
CA GLY A 123 -1.21 -6.35 0.00
C GLY A 123 -1.75 -6.07 -1.39
N MET A 124 -2.91 -6.68 -1.63
CA MET A 124 -3.73 -6.51 -2.81
C MET A 124 -4.99 -5.76 -2.40
N ILE A 125 -5.31 -4.67 -3.08
CA ILE A 125 -6.51 -3.86 -2.83
C ILE A 125 -7.37 -3.88 -4.09
N GLY A 126 -8.67 -4.10 -3.91
CA GLY A 126 -9.60 -4.27 -5.01
C GLY A 126 -11.00 -4.56 -4.51
N TYR A 127 -11.83 -5.11 -5.38
CA TYR A 127 -13.22 -5.41 -5.08
C TYR A 127 -13.62 -6.80 -5.56
N PHE A 128 -14.56 -7.41 -4.82
CA PHE A 128 -15.10 -8.73 -5.12
C PHE A 128 -16.36 -8.65 -5.97
N GLY A 129 -16.55 -9.65 -6.82
CA GLY A 129 -17.76 -9.82 -7.63
C GLY A 129 -17.62 -9.34 -9.08
N ARG A 130 -18.29 -10.04 -9.98
CA ARG A 130 -18.43 -9.64 -11.39
C ARG A 130 -19.35 -8.44 -11.46
N HIS A 131 -18.80 -7.24 -11.30
CA HIS A 131 -19.45 -6.10 -11.89
C HIS A 131 -19.40 -6.29 -13.40
N ALA A 132 -20.52 -6.76 -13.96
CA ALA A 132 -20.91 -6.37 -15.30
C ALA A 132 -20.55 -4.90 -15.46
N LYS A 133 -20.00 -4.52 -16.62
CA LYS A 133 -19.50 -3.19 -17.02
C LYS A 133 -20.50 -2.01 -16.85
N LYS A 134 -21.46 -2.04 -15.92
CA LYS A 134 -21.87 -0.83 -15.23
C LYS A 134 -20.60 -0.25 -14.64
N GLN A 135 -20.08 0.81 -15.26
CA GLN A 135 -19.28 1.80 -14.57
C GLN A 135 -20.06 2.14 -13.30
N ILE A 136 -19.76 1.46 -12.20
CA ILE A 136 -20.00 2.06 -10.91
C ILE A 136 -19.14 3.31 -11.00
N PRO A 137 -19.71 4.53 -10.88
CA PRO A 137 -18.87 5.70 -10.73
C PRO A 137 -17.93 5.33 -9.58
N LEU A 138 -16.65 5.16 -9.87
CA LEU A 138 -15.65 4.81 -8.87
C LEU A 138 -15.90 5.83 -7.76
N GLY A 139 -16.43 5.36 -6.63
CA GLY A 139 -16.98 6.29 -5.65
C GLY A 139 -15.88 7.25 -5.18
N PRO A 140 -16.25 8.36 -4.51
CA PRO A 140 -15.35 9.45 -4.19
C PRO A 140 -14.01 9.02 -3.55
N TRP A 141 -13.96 7.84 -2.92
CA TRP A 141 -12.78 7.13 -2.42
C TRP A 141 -11.64 6.87 -3.43
N MET A 142 -11.87 6.99 -4.74
CA MET A 142 -10.81 6.84 -5.77
C MET A 142 -10.29 8.17 -6.32
N LYS A 143 -10.80 9.31 -5.83
CA LYS A 143 -10.23 10.63 -6.17
C LYS A 143 -8.89 10.78 -5.48
N ARG A 144 -7.81 10.66 -6.27
CA ARG A 144 -6.41 10.84 -5.83
C ARG A 144 -6.10 12.24 -5.31
N SER A 145 -7.02 13.17 -5.49
CA SER A 145 -6.94 14.49 -4.93
C SER A 145 -8.31 15.05 -4.60
N VAL A 146 -8.32 15.91 -3.59
CA VAL A 146 -9.48 16.74 -3.29
C VAL A 146 -9.03 18.20 -3.28
N ARG A 147 -9.85 19.04 -3.92
CA ARG A 147 -9.69 20.48 -3.87
C ARG A 147 -10.82 21.06 -3.02
N GLN A 148 -10.51 21.40 -1.78
CA GLN A 148 -11.41 22.11 -0.89
C GLN A 148 -10.86 23.53 -0.69
N VAL A 149 -11.03 24.41 -1.68
CA VAL A 149 -10.45 25.78 -1.68
C VAL A 149 -10.81 26.57 -0.42
N TRP A 150 -11.99 26.29 0.16
CA TRP A 150 -12.50 26.92 1.38
C TRP A 150 -11.77 26.48 2.66
N VAL A 151 -11.09 25.34 2.62
CA VAL A 151 -10.40 24.71 3.76
C VAL A 151 -8.89 24.88 3.61
N HIS A 152 -8.38 24.67 2.39
CA HIS A 152 -6.97 24.82 2.05
C HIS A 152 -6.81 25.24 0.59
N PRO A 153 -6.00 26.27 0.27
CA PRO A 153 -5.92 26.81 -1.10
C PRO A 153 -5.29 25.84 -2.12
N ASN A 154 -4.45 24.91 -1.65
CA ASN A 154 -3.76 23.95 -2.51
C ASN A 154 -4.53 22.63 -2.64
N GLU A 155 -4.27 21.91 -3.73
CA GLU A 155 -4.76 20.55 -3.91
C GLU A 155 -4.17 19.61 -2.84
N LEU A 156 -5.03 18.82 -2.20
CA LEU A 156 -4.62 17.76 -1.29
C LEU A 156 -4.52 16.45 -2.08
N LYS A 157 -3.39 15.76 -1.97
CA LYS A 157 -3.17 14.48 -2.65
C LYS A 157 -3.34 13.34 -1.66
N SER A 158 -4.06 12.30 -2.08
CA SER A 158 -4.19 11.08 -1.29
C SER A 158 -2.82 10.39 -1.18
N MET A 159 -2.42 10.03 0.02
CA MET A 159 -1.26 9.20 0.29
C MET A 159 -1.55 8.26 1.46
N PHE A 160 -0.93 7.08 1.42
CA PHE A 160 -0.83 6.23 2.60
C PHE A 160 0.28 6.82 3.47
N SER A 161 -0.09 7.35 4.63
CA SER A 161 0.87 7.94 5.56
C SER A 161 1.20 6.94 6.66
N SER A 162 2.46 6.90 7.08
CA SER A 162 2.84 6.22 8.31
C SER A 162 2.25 6.94 9.53
N SER A 163 2.21 6.26 10.68
CA SER A 163 1.84 6.90 11.95
C SER A 163 2.69 8.15 12.22
N GLY A 164 2.09 9.22 12.74
CA GLY A 164 2.81 10.46 13.11
C GLY A 164 2.30 11.75 12.45
N TRP A 165 1.12 11.71 11.84
CA TRP A 165 0.36 12.89 11.46
C TRP A 165 -0.92 12.96 12.27
N VAL A 166 -1.59 14.09 12.21
CA VAL A 166 -2.92 14.30 12.79
C VAL A 166 -3.76 15.11 11.82
N CYS A 167 -5.06 14.80 11.77
CA CYS A 167 -5.98 15.48 10.88
C CYS A 167 -6.20 16.93 11.34
N ASP A 168 -5.80 17.92 10.52
CA ASP A 168 -6.07 19.36 10.74
C ASP A 168 -7.57 19.66 10.80
N GLY A 169 -8.39 18.76 10.24
CA GLY A 169 -9.84 18.70 10.47
C GLY A 169 -10.27 18.81 11.94
N ARG A 170 -9.38 18.48 12.90
CA ARG A 170 -9.63 18.59 14.34
C ARG A 170 -9.78 20.02 14.84
N ASP A 171 -9.17 20.98 14.16
CA ASP A 171 -9.14 22.39 14.59
C ASP A 171 -10.35 23.19 14.05
N PHE A 172 -11.17 22.55 13.20
CA PHE A 172 -12.43 23.08 12.70
C PHE A 172 -13.60 22.76 13.64
N THR A 173 -14.70 23.51 13.51
CA THR A 173 -15.93 23.26 14.25
C THR A 173 -16.42 21.82 14.04
N GLY A 174 -16.66 21.11 15.14
CA GLY A 174 -17.07 19.69 15.12
C GLY A 174 -15.90 18.69 15.11
N GLY A 175 -14.66 19.18 14.98
CA GLY A 175 -13.44 18.38 15.05
C GLY A 175 -13.28 17.38 13.91
N CYS A 176 -12.31 16.48 14.09
CA CYS A 176 -12.01 15.46 13.08
C CYS A 176 -13.18 14.48 12.98
N ARG A 177 -13.77 14.33 11.80
CA ARG A 177 -14.89 13.40 11.55
C ARG A 177 -14.49 11.93 11.67
N SER A 178 -13.20 11.62 11.68
CA SER A 178 -12.68 10.29 11.99
C SER A 178 -12.37 10.08 13.48
N GLY A 179 -12.59 11.09 14.32
CA GLY A 179 -12.29 11.05 15.75
C GLY A 179 -10.81 11.20 16.10
N GLN A 180 -9.97 11.60 15.13
CA GLN A 180 -8.54 11.81 15.39
C GLN A 180 -8.33 13.15 16.09
N THR A 181 -7.85 13.11 17.33
CA THR A 181 -7.60 14.31 18.15
C THR A 181 -6.12 14.58 18.35
N ASP A 182 -5.26 13.57 18.19
CA ASP A 182 -3.83 13.65 18.47
C ASP A 182 -2.99 12.86 17.45
N PHE A 183 -1.67 13.07 17.49
CA PHE A 183 -0.70 12.33 16.69
C PHE A 183 -0.70 10.84 17.03
N HIS A 184 -0.22 10.02 16.08
CA HIS A 184 -0.08 8.56 16.23
C HIS A 184 -1.39 7.80 16.48
N GLN A 185 -2.55 8.41 16.21
CA GLN A 185 -3.86 7.74 16.23
C GLN A 185 -4.22 7.09 14.88
N THR A 186 -3.28 7.10 13.94
CA THR A 186 -3.44 6.59 12.57
C THR A 186 -2.49 5.42 12.33
N ASN A 187 -2.83 4.57 11.35
CA ASN A 187 -1.98 3.47 10.90
C ASN A 187 -1.66 3.63 9.41
N VAL A 188 -0.80 2.74 8.89
CA VAL A 188 -0.39 2.74 7.47
C VAL A 188 -1.54 2.54 6.48
N TYR A 189 -2.73 2.12 6.94
CA TYR A 189 -3.94 1.97 6.14
C TYR A 189 -4.83 3.21 6.16
N THR A 190 -4.52 4.18 7.01
CA THR A 190 -5.31 5.40 7.08
C THR A 190 -4.93 6.29 5.91
N VAL A 191 -5.89 6.52 5.02
CA VAL A 191 -5.71 7.45 3.90
C VAL A 191 -5.62 8.87 4.42
N THR A 192 -4.53 9.55 4.06
CA THR A 192 -4.28 10.96 4.36
C THR A 192 -4.35 11.75 3.06
N PHE A 193 -5.02 12.90 3.10
CA PHE A 193 -5.02 13.89 2.03
C PHE A 193 -4.07 15.02 2.45
N ARG A 194 -2.86 15.01 1.90
CA ARG A 194 -1.78 15.93 2.28
C ARG A 194 -1.56 17.02 1.23
N CYS A 195 -1.39 18.25 1.68
CA CYS A 195 -0.75 19.30 0.88
C CYS A 195 0.76 19.23 1.08
N ALA A 196 1.51 18.93 0.02
CA ALA A 196 2.97 18.90 0.09
C ALA A 196 3.62 20.26 0.40
N THR A 197 2.93 21.36 0.09
CA THR A 197 3.46 22.73 0.27
C THR A 197 3.37 23.22 1.71
N SER A 198 2.24 22.96 2.37
CA SER A 198 1.94 23.48 3.71
C SER A 198 2.07 22.44 4.82
N GLY A 199 2.08 21.15 4.46
CA GLY A 199 1.96 20.06 5.43
C GLY A 199 0.52 19.83 5.92
N PHE A 200 -0.47 20.52 5.33
CA PHE A 200 -1.87 20.39 5.73
C PHE A 200 -2.41 18.97 5.41
N ASP A 201 -2.93 18.30 6.42
CA ASP A 201 -3.34 16.90 6.42
C ASP A 201 -4.80 16.72 6.83
N LEU A 202 -5.60 16.12 5.96
CA LEU A 202 -6.95 15.67 6.30
C LEU A 202 -7.07 14.15 6.26
N CYS A 203 -7.82 13.59 7.22
CA CYS A 203 -8.34 12.23 7.05
C CYS A 203 -9.37 12.19 5.93
N GLU A 204 -9.61 11.01 5.38
CA GLU A 204 -10.59 10.78 4.30
C GLU A 204 -11.96 11.40 4.59
N LYS A 205 -12.51 11.22 5.80
CA LYS A 205 -13.82 11.77 6.15
C LYS A 205 -13.85 13.30 6.17
N CYS A 206 -12.76 13.95 6.58
CA CYS A 206 -12.67 15.41 6.56
C CYS A 206 -12.44 15.93 5.14
N ALA A 207 -11.57 15.27 4.37
CA ALA A 207 -11.28 15.65 2.98
C ALA A 207 -12.53 15.61 2.08
N HIS A 208 -13.47 14.70 2.36
CA HIS A 208 -14.72 14.57 1.61
C HIS A 208 -15.94 15.23 2.28
N ALA A 209 -15.75 15.96 3.37
CA ALA A 209 -16.86 16.66 4.02
C ALA A 209 -17.28 17.89 3.20
N ASP A 210 -18.58 18.04 2.94
CA ASP A 210 -19.09 19.21 2.21
C ASP A 210 -18.85 20.53 2.94
N VAL A 211 -18.75 20.48 4.27
CA VAL A 211 -18.53 21.65 5.13
C VAL A 211 -17.53 21.28 6.23
N LEU A 212 -16.42 22.01 6.24
CA LEU A 212 -15.55 22.19 7.41
C LEU A 212 -15.59 23.70 7.69
N ASP A 213 -16.15 24.09 8.82
CA ASP A 213 -16.35 25.50 9.15
C ASP A 213 -15.09 26.04 9.86
N PRO A 214 -14.33 26.99 9.26
CA PRO A 214 -13.11 27.54 9.84
C PRO A 214 -13.35 28.59 10.93
N SER A 215 -14.61 28.93 11.24
CA SER A 215 -14.94 30.05 12.13
C SER A 215 -14.37 29.93 13.55
N SER A 216 -13.92 28.74 13.99
CA SER A 216 -13.18 28.55 15.24
C SER A 216 -11.70 28.94 15.19
N HIS A 217 -11.06 28.97 14.01
CA HIS A 217 -9.59 29.04 13.90
C HIS A 217 -9.04 30.47 13.78
N LEU A 218 -9.85 31.43 13.31
CA LEU A 218 -9.44 32.83 13.13
C LEU A 218 -9.21 33.59 14.45
N HIS A 219 -9.61 33.03 15.60
CA HIS A 219 -9.36 33.64 16.90
C HIS A 219 -8.07 33.18 17.60
N ALA A 220 -7.43 32.10 17.15
CA ALA A 220 -6.31 31.49 17.88
C ALA A 220 -4.90 31.89 17.39
N GLN A 221 -4.77 32.67 16.30
CA GLN A 221 -3.47 33.09 15.76
C GLN A 221 -3.16 34.60 15.97
N GLY A 222 -3.93 35.28 16.82
CA GLY A 222 -3.83 36.73 17.06
C GLY A 222 -3.47 37.15 18.48
N THR A 223 -2.93 36.24 19.32
CA THR A 223 -2.50 36.55 20.70
C THR A 223 -1.13 35.96 20.99
#